data_AF-A0A3M1SIN7-F1
#
_entry.id   AF-A0A3M1SIN7-F1
#
_cell.length_a   1.000
_cell.length_b   1.000
_cell.length_c   1.000
_cell.angle_alpha   90.00
_cell.angle_beta   90.00
_cell.angle_gamma   90.00
#
_symmetry.space_group_name_H-M   'P 1'
#
loop_
_entity.id
_entity.type
_entity.pdbx_description
1 polymer ?
#
loop_
_entity_poly.entity_id
_entity_poly.type
_entity_poly.pdbx_seq_one_letter_code
_entity_poly.pdbx_strand_id
1 'polypeptide(L)' 'MLTQNSELLKVRNLKKYFPVENSDEVVKAVDDVSFNILAGETLGLVGESGCGKS' A
#
# COMPACT_ATOMS: atom_id res chain seq x y z
N MET A 1 -5.28 -32.60 -6.76
CA MET A 1 -4.12 -31.69 -6.72
C MET A 1 -4.67 -30.32 -6.36
N LEU A 2 -4.65 -29.95 -5.08
CA LEU A 2 -5.15 -28.65 -4.65
C LEU A 2 -4.08 -27.62 -5.02
N THR A 3 -4.35 -26.81 -6.05
CA THR A 3 -3.53 -25.64 -6.35
C THR A 3 -3.56 -24.75 -5.11
N GLN A 4 -2.44 -24.70 -4.41
CA GLN A 4 -2.25 -23.82 -3.27
C GLN A 4 -2.52 -22.41 -3.76
N ASN A 5 -3.61 -21.80 -3.29
CA ASN A 5 -3.92 -20.40 -3.48
C ASN A 5 -2.98 -19.60 -2.55
N SER A 6 -1.68 -19.72 -2.80
CA SER A 6 -0.64 -19.24 -1.90
C SER A 6 -0.59 -17.73 -1.97
N GLU A 7 -1.06 -17.09 -0.91
CA GLU A 7 -0.89 -15.66 -0.66
C GLU A 7 0.60 -15.33 -0.81
N LEU A 8 0.95 -14.57 -1.85
CA LEU A 8 2.33 -14.24 -2.21
C LEU A 8 2.80 -12.99 -1.44
N LEU A 9 1.93 -12.00 -1.33
CA LEU A 9 2.17 -10.78 -0.56
C LEU A 9 0.96 -10.48 0.33
N LYS A 10 1.26 -10.16 1.59
CA LYS A 10 0.28 -9.70 2.57
C LYS A 10 0.74 -8.35 3.12
N VAL A 11 -0.02 -7.29 2.84
CA VAL A 11 0.22 -5.96 3.40
C VAL A 11 -0.87 -5.66 4.41
N ARG A 12 -0.49 -5.28 5.64
CA ARG A 12 -1.42 -4.93 6.70
C ARG A 12 -1.02 -3.61 7.33
N ASN A 13 -2.02 -2.75 7.50
CA ASN A 13 -1.92 -1.46 8.19
C ASN A 13 -0.73 -0.60 7.73
N LEU A 14 -0.44 -0.60 6.42
CA LEU A 14 0.67 0.15 5.86
C LEU A 14 0.44 1.65 6.05
N LYS A 15 1.45 2.32 6.60
CA LYS A 15 1.45 3.75 6.84
C LYS A 15 2.74 4.36 6.33
N LYS A 16 2.63 5.46 5.60
CA LYS A 16 3.76 6.28 5.16
C LYS A 16 3.41 7.74 5.33
N TYR A 17 4.03 8.35 6.34
CA TYR A 17 3.83 9.75 6.68
C TYR A 17 5.12 10.53 6.42
N PHE A 18 4.96 11.76 5.93
CA PHE A 18 6.06 12.69 5.69
C PHE A 18 5.89 13.92 6.57
N PRO A 19 6.91 14.34 7.33
CA PRO A 19 6.83 15.56 8.11
C PRO A 19 6.76 16.78 7.20
N VAL A 20 6.01 17.80 7.62
CA VAL A 20 6.01 19.11 6.98
C VAL A 20 7.13 19.95 7.62
N GLU A 21 7.98 20.59 6.80
CA GLU A 21 9.07 21.42 7.32
C GLU A 21 8.52 22.58 8.17
N ASN A 22 9.15 22.83 9.32
CA ASN A 22 8.78 23.89 10.28
C ASN A 22 7.33 23.79 10.80
N SER A 23 6.76 22.59 10.87
CA SER A 23 5.42 22.33 11.41
C SER A 23 5.40 21.02 12.18
N ASP A 24 4.48 20.89 13.14
CA ASP A 24 4.17 19.63 13.82
C ASP A 24 3.23 18.73 12.99
N GLU A 25 2.83 19.19 11.81
CA GLU A 25 1.97 18.46 10.89
C GLU A 25 2.71 17.38 10.08
N VAL A 26 1.94 16.37 9.66
CA VAL A 26 2.42 15.31 8.76
C VAL A 26 1.48 15.13 7.58
N VAL A 27 2.05 14.95 6.40
CA VAL A 27 1.33 14.48 5.22
C VAL A 27 1.21 12.96 5.31
N LYS A 28 -0.02 12.47 5.37
CA LYS A 28 -0.32 11.04 5.38
C LYS A 28 -0.43 10.49 3.96
N ALA A 29 0.70 10.25 3.30
CA ALA A 29 0.72 9.76 1.92
C ALA A 29 0.11 8.35 1.76
N VAL A 30 0.27 7.49 2.76
CA VAL A 30 -0.45 6.22 2.87
C VAL A 30 -0.95 6.11 4.30
N ASP A 31 -2.25 5.92 4.50
CA ASP A 31 -2.84 5.74 5.84
C ASP A 31 -3.68 4.46 5.92
N ASP A 32 -3.18 3.50 6.69
CA ASP A 32 -3.85 2.25 7.06
C ASP A 32 -4.31 1.36 5.89
N VAL A 33 -3.43 1.20 4.89
CA VAL A 33 -3.73 0.39 3.71
C VAL A 33 -3.45 -1.09 3.96
N SER A 34 -4.40 -1.96 3.62
CA SER A 34 -4.29 -3.41 3.76
C SER A 34 -4.78 -4.13 2.50
N PHE A 35 -3.97 -5.02 1.93
CA PHE A 35 -4.34 -5.84 0.78
C PHE A 35 -3.50 -7.12 0.70
N ASN A 36 -3.90 -8.02 -0.19
CA ASN A 36 -3.22 -9.27 -0.51
C ASN A 36 -2.93 -9.33 -2.00
N ILE A 37 -1.87 -10.03 -2.39
CA ILE A 37 -1.63 -10.48 -3.75
C ILE A 37 -1.41 -11.99 -3.69
N LEU A 38 -2.22 -12.76 -4.40
CA LEU A 38 -2.06 -14.20 -4.53
C LEU A 38 -1.05 -14.54 -5.64
N ALA A 39 -0.47 -15.74 -5.57
CA ALA A 39 0.42 -16.19 -6.63
C ALA A 39 -0.29 -16.21 -8.00
N GLY A 40 0.32 -15.53 -8.99
CA GLY A 40 -0.23 -15.41 -10.34
C GLY A 40 -1.18 -14.22 -10.56
N GLU A 41 -1.52 -13.45 -9.52
CA GLU A 41 -2.31 -12.22 -9.67
C GLU A 41 -1.44 -11.04 -10.12
N THR A 42 -2.04 -10.14 -10.90
CA THR A 42 -1.48 -8.82 -11.23
C THR A 42 -2.31 -7.75 -10.53
N LEU A 43 -1.67 -6.96 -9.65
CA LEU A 43 -2.29 -5.82 -9.00
C LEU A 43 -1.89 -4.52 -9.72
N GLY A 44 -2.88 -3.78 -10.21
CA GLY A 44 -2.69 -2.43 -10.75
C GLY A 44 -2.99 -1.35 -9.71
N LEU A 45 -2.01 -0.52 -9.37
CA LEU A 45 -2.19 0.63 -8.48
C LEU A 45 -2.42 1.90 -9.31
N VAL A 46 -3.59 2.52 -9.16
CA VAL A 46 -4.00 3.73 -9.90
C VAL A 46 -4.43 4.85 -8.96
N GLY A 47 -4.35 6.09 -9.44
CA GLY A 47 -4.75 7.28 -8.68
C GLY A 47 -4.16 8.56 -9.24
N GLU A 48 -4.63 9.71 -8.76
CA GLU A 48 -4.19 11.04 -9.18
C GLU A 48 -2.70 11.30 -8.90
N SER A 49 -2.11 12.30 -9.55
CA SER A 49 -0.73 12.71 -9.27
C SER A 49 -0.57 13.08 -7.79
N GLY A 50 0.47 12.58 -7.14
CA GLY A 50 0.74 12.87 -5.71
C GLY A 50 -0.02 12.03 -4.69
N CYS A 51 -0.86 11.07 -5.09
CA CYS A 51 -1.67 10.27 -4.15
C CYS A 51 -0.91 9.14 -3.41
N GLY A 52 0.43 9.13 -3.42
CA GLY A 52 1.22 8.14 -2.67
C GLY A 52 1.40 6.78 -3.35
N LYS A 53 1.39 6.71 -4.69
CA LYS A 53 1.68 5.47 -5.45
C LYS A 53 3.17 5.07 -5.46
N SER A 54 4.06 6.06 -5.34
CA SER A 54 5.52 5.93 -5.49
C SER A 54 6.26 6.17 -4.18
#